data_AF-I3T9X2-F1
#
_entry.id   AF-I3T9X2-F1
#
_cell.length_a   1.000
_cell.length_b   1.000
_cell.length_c   1.000
_cell.angle_alpha   90.00
_cell.angle_beta   90.00
_cell.angle_gamma   90.00
#
_symmetry.space_group_name_H-M   'P 1'
#
loop_
_entity.id
_entity.type
_entity.pdbx_description
1 polymer ?
#
loop_
_entity_poly.entity_id
_entity_poly.type
_entity_poly.pdbx_seq_one_letter_code
_entity_poly.pdbx_strand_id
1 'polypeptide(L)'
;MVGACRAVAAPPISHLPLRNPKTIRIKNSCHQNKTKAFRAQLSNRRLFLFSIPLSSFIFLPFPAFCEGDSVTSQEYDPVTRSERDASALISQRVSRGVELLEKGRELQALGDFNGALQYFSQVIESYKDLAFSEYARVGRALALYEIGDREEAIAEMEDVSISLKGYPEVHAALAAALYADKHAALLAENQFTIATLLDPHFTDLSYVRDTKHWPPSLISSLQHFITLS
;
A
#
# COMPACT_ATOMS: atom_id res chain seq x y z
N MET A 1 63.46 -40.95 -40.21
CA MET A 1 64.62 -41.26 -39.33
C MET A 1 64.16 -41.06 -37.90
N VAL A 2 64.27 -42.14 -37.12
CA VAL A 2 63.65 -42.36 -35.81
C VAL A 2 64.62 -41.93 -34.71
N GLY A 3 64.17 -41.13 -33.75
CA GLY A 3 64.90 -40.80 -32.52
C GLY A 3 64.31 -41.56 -31.34
N ALA A 4 65.16 -42.34 -30.67
CA ALA A 4 64.82 -43.39 -29.71
C ALA A 4 64.73 -42.91 -28.25
N CYS A 5 64.00 -43.70 -27.46
CA CYS A 5 63.88 -43.65 -26.00
C CYS A 5 65.21 -43.93 -25.26
N ARG A 6 65.39 -43.36 -24.06
CA ARG A 6 65.96 -44.12 -22.93
C ARG A 6 65.63 -43.52 -21.56
N ALA A 7 65.17 -44.41 -20.68
CA ALA A 7 64.84 -44.21 -19.28
C ALA A 7 66.09 -44.29 -18.38
N VAL A 8 66.01 -43.69 -17.18
CA VAL A 8 66.78 -44.10 -16.00
C VAL A 8 65.86 -44.09 -14.77
N ALA A 9 66.02 -45.13 -13.95
CA ALA A 9 65.15 -45.60 -12.89
C ALA A 9 65.36 -44.91 -11.51
N ALA A 10 64.34 -45.07 -10.64
CA ALA A 10 64.24 -44.79 -9.19
C ALA A 10 65.26 -45.62 -8.34
N PRO A 11 65.42 -45.49 -6.98
CA PRO A 11 64.44 -45.21 -5.89
C PRO A 11 65.06 -44.40 -4.69
N PRO A 12 64.62 -44.43 -3.40
CA PRO A 12 63.43 -45.01 -2.76
C PRO A 12 62.61 -44.09 -1.82
N ILE A 13 61.53 -44.72 -1.37
CA ILE A 13 60.38 -44.31 -0.56
C ILE A 13 60.75 -43.78 0.84
N SER A 14 60.07 -42.71 1.25
CA SER A 14 59.81 -42.38 2.66
C SER A 14 58.31 -42.16 2.88
N HIS A 15 57.88 -42.59 4.04
CA HIS A 15 56.57 -43.06 4.49
C HIS A 15 55.65 -41.95 5.05
N LEU A 16 54.38 -41.98 4.60
CA LEU A 16 53.12 -41.73 5.36
C LEU A 16 52.87 -40.36 6.06
N PRO A 17 51.61 -39.99 6.42
CA PRO A 17 50.30 -40.51 5.99
C PRO A 17 49.29 -39.43 5.52
N LEU A 18 48.25 -39.92 4.83
CA LEU A 18 47.03 -39.19 4.46
C LEU A 18 46.28 -38.61 5.66
N ARG A 19 45.83 -37.36 5.51
CA ARG A 19 44.93 -36.67 6.44
C ARG A 19 43.47 -36.97 6.07
N ASN A 20 42.80 -37.63 7.00
CA ASN A 20 41.38 -38.02 6.97
C ASN A 20 40.45 -36.77 6.98
N PRO A 21 39.38 -36.71 6.15
CA PRO A 21 38.42 -35.60 6.20
C PRO A 21 37.50 -35.76 7.42
N LYS A 22 37.59 -34.82 8.37
CA LYS A 22 36.64 -34.74 9.47
C LYS A 22 35.36 -34.05 9.00
N THR A 23 34.30 -34.84 9.02
CA THR A 23 32.89 -34.51 8.97
C THR A 23 32.59 -33.22 9.74
N ILE A 24 32.18 -32.16 9.04
CA ILE A 24 31.58 -30.98 9.66
C ILE A 24 30.17 -31.37 10.10
N ARG A 25 30.08 -31.73 11.39
CA ARG A 25 28.81 -31.92 12.10
C ARG A 25 28.17 -30.55 12.29
N ILE A 26 27.19 -30.23 11.46
CA ILE A 26 26.28 -29.09 11.68
C ILE A 26 25.63 -29.31 13.04
N LYS A 27 26.06 -28.53 14.04
CA LYS A 27 25.33 -28.40 15.30
C LYS A 27 24.11 -27.55 15.00
N ASN A 28 22.95 -28.19 14.88
CA ASN A 28 21.67 -27.52 15.05
C ASN A 28 21.62 -26.98 16.48
N SER A 29 21.99 -25.71 16.63
CA SER A 29 21.75 -24.94 17.85
C SER A 29 20.25 -24.67 17.91
N CYS A 30 19.55 -25.55 18.63
CA CYS A 30 18.20 -25.29 19.08
C CYS A 30 18.27 -24.14 20.09
N HIS A 31 18.11 -22.90 19.61
CA HIS A 31 17.74 -21.82 20.49
C HIS A 31 16.32 -22.10 20.99
N GLN A 32 16.25 -22.61 22.22
CA GLN A 32 15.05 -22.55 23.02
C GLN A 32 14.72 -21.08 23.30
N ASN A 33 14.05 -20.43 22.36
CA ASN A 33 13.24 -19.28 22.69
C ASN A 33 12.10 -19.81 23.54
N LYS A 34 12.16 -19.52 24.85
CA LYS A 34 11.04 -19.65 25.76
C LYS A 34 9.87 -18.90 25.13
N THR A 35 8.97 -19.64 24.50
CA THR A 35 7.62 -19.20 24.18
C THR A 35 6.95 -18.89 25.51
N LYS A 36 7.06 -17.64 25.98
CA LYS A 36 6.04 -17.07 26.85
C LYS A 36 4.78 -17.13 26.02
N ALA A 37 3.90 -18.08 26.36
CA ALA A 37 2.56 -18.13 25.83
C ALA A 37 1.91 -16.76 26.10
N PHE A 38 1.84 -15.92 25.07
CA PHE A 38 0.89 -14.82 25.07
C PHE A 38 -0.47 -15.49 24.99
N ARG A 39 -1.04 -15.71 26.18
CA ARG A 39 -2.45 -16.03 26.33
C ARG A 39 -3.17 -14.81 25.75
N ALA A 40 -3.65 -14.93 24.52
CA ALA A 40 -4.57 -13.95 23.94
C ALA A 40 -5.79 -13.93 24.87
N GLN A 41 -5.81 -12.96 25.77
CA GLN A 41 -6.95 -12.66 26.60
C GLN A 41 -7.97 -12.05 25.65
N LEU A 42 -8.79 -12.92 25.04
CA LEU A 42 -10.02 -12.52 24.36
C LEU A 42 -10.80 -11.68 25.37
N SER A 43 -10.78 -10.38 25.17
CA SER A 43 -11.66 -9.46 25.86
C SER A 43 -13.08 -9.94 25.55
N ASN A 44 -13.71 -10.52 26.56
CA ASN A 44 -15.14 -10.80 26.55
C ASN A 44 -15.86 -9.48 26.28
N ARG A 45 -16.12 -9.20 25.00
CA ARG A 45 -17.12 -8.21 24.59
C ARG A 45 -18.46 -8.75 25.09
N ARG A 46 -18.78 -8.42 26.35
CA ARG A 46 -20.16 -8.45 26.84
C ARG A 46 -20.93 -7.49 25.94
N LEU A 47 -21.67 -8.06 25.01
CA LEU A 47 -22.74 -7.37 24.29
C LEU A 47 -23.76 -6.94 25.35
N PHE A 48 -23.68 -5.70 25.80
CA PHE A 48 -24.79 -5.08 26.49
C PHE A 48 -25.88 -4.81 25.45
N LEU A 49 -26.75 -5.81 25.26
CA LEU A 49 -28.05 -5.60 24.66
C LEU A 49 -28.82 -4.69 25.62
N PHE A 50 -28.86 -3.39 25.32
CA PHE A 50 -29.87 -2.51 25.91
C PHE A 50 -31.22 -2.92 25.30
N SER A 51 -31.87 -3.90 25.93
CA SER A 51 -33.29 -4.15 25.78
C SER A 51 -34.03 -2.89 26.24
N ILE A 52 -34.52 -2.11 25.29
CA ILE A 52 -35.50 -1.06 25.56
C ILE A 52 -36.82 -1.79 25.81
N PRO A 53 -37.42 -1.76 27.01
CA PRO A 53 -38.77 -2.25 27.18
C PRO A 53 -39.71 -1.31 26.43
N LEU A 54 -40.28 -1.79 25.33
CA LEU A 54 -41.55 -1.26 24.86
C LEU A 54 -42.58 -1.38 26.00
N SER A 55 -43.36 -0.32 26.15
CA SER A 55 -44.57 -0.22 27.00
C SER A 55 -44.36 0.28 28.43
N SER A 56 -44.49 1.59 28.58
CA SER A 56 -45.20 2.20 29.71
C SER A 56 -45.68 3.59 29.27
N PHE A 57 -46.84 3.63 28.62
CA PHE A 57 -47.64 4.85 28.55
C PHE A 57 -48.07 5.20 29.98
N ILE A 58 -47.28 6.02 30.66
CA ILE A 58 -47.72 6.66 31.91
C ILE A 58 -48.40 7.95 31.50
N PHE A 59 -49.74 7.91 31.48
CA PHE A 59 -50.58 9.09 31.53
C PHE A 59 -50.24 9.88 32.80
N LEU A 60 -49.46 10.95 32.66
CA LEU A 60 -49.36 11.99 33.68
C LEU A 60 -50.60 12.90 33.57
N PRO A 61 -51.22 13.29 34.70
CA PRO A 61 -52.36 14.19 34.67
C PRO A 61 -51.86 15.59 34.26
N PHE A 62 -52.45 16.12 33.19
CA PHE A 62 -52.32 17.52 32.81
C PHE A 62 -52.71 18.40 34.01
N PRO A 63 -51.81 19.24 34.57
CA PRO A 63 -52.26 20.33 35.39
C PRO A 63 -52.92 21.35 34.45
N ALA A 64 -54.10 21.80 34.86
CA ALA A 64 -54.85 22.85 34.21
C ALA A 64 -53.95 24.04 33.92
N PHE A 65 -54.07 24.54 32.70
CA PHE A 65 -53.54 25.80 32.22
C PHE A 65 -53.87 26.92 33.22
N CYS A 66 -52.85 27.41 33.92
CA CYS A 66 -52.87 28.73 34.53
C CYS A 66 -51.92 29.61 33.72
N GLU A 67 -52.50 30.73 33.31
CA GLU A 67 -52.00 31.81 32.50
C GLU A 67 -50.72 32.45 33.10
N GLY A 68 -49.71 32.66 32.26
CA GLY A 68 -48.53 33.48 32.61
C GLY A 68 -47.18 32.75 32.62
N ASP A 69 -46.68 32.38 31.44
CA ASP A 69 -45.34 32.75 30.97
C ASP A 69 -45.07 32.00 29.66
N SER A 70 -44.80 32.76 28.60
CA SER A 70 -44.36 32.23 27.32
C SER A 70 -42.97 31.61 27.50
N VAL A 71 -42.92 30.34 27.92
CA VAL A 71 -41.71 29.52 27.79
C VAL A 71 -41.48 29.34 26.31
N THR A 72 -40.71 30.27 25.75
CA THR A 72 -40.08 30.11 24.44
C THR A 72 -39.43 28.74 24.47
N SER A 73 -39.95 27.82 23.67
CA SER A 73 -39.24 26.60 23.29
C SER A 73 -37.90 27.05 22.73
N GLN A 74 -36.86 27.08 23.57
CA GLN A 74 -35.48 27.20 23.11
C GLN A 74 -35.29 26.04 22.15
N GLU A 75 -35.31 26.37 20.86
CA GLU A 75 -35.11 25.44 19.77
C GLU A 75 -33.80 24.70 20.05
N TYR A 76 -33.91 23.41 20.38
CA TYR A 76 -32.76 22.59 20.70
C TYR A 76 -31.87 22.51 19.47
N ASP A 77 -30.69 23.12 19.56
CA ASP A 77 -29.69 23.14 18.50
C ASP A 77 -28.60 22.10 18.83
N PRO A 78 -28.57 20.95 18.12
CA PRO A 78 -27.64 19.87 18.42
C PRO A 78 -26.18 20.21 18.07
N VAL A 79 -25.92 21.31 17.35
CA VAL A 79 -24.57 21.71 16.93
C VAL A 79 -24.37 23.20 17.15
N THR A 80 -23.47 23.53 18.08
CA THR A 80 -23.13 24.91 18.41
C THR A 80 -22.52 25.64 17.21
N ARG A 81 -22.62 26.98 17.19
CA ARG A 81 -22.00 27.80 16.13
C ARG A 81 -20.49 27.53 16.00
N SER A 82 -19.78 27.40 17.12
CA SER A 82 -18.35 27.07 17.13
C SER A 82 -18.03 25.71 16.50
N GLU A 83 -18.88 24.70 16.69
CA GLU A 83 -18.70 23.39 16.05
C GLU A 83 -18.95 23.45 14.55
N ARG A 84 -19.94 24.24 14.11
CA ARG A 84 -20.17 24.49 12.67
C ARG A 84 -18.98 25.21 12.04
N ASP A 85 -18.46 26.25 12.70
CA ASP A 85 -17.32 27.01 12.20
C ASP A 85 -16.08 26.11 12.08
N ALA A 86 -15.82 25.26 13.09
CA ALA A 86 -14.76 24.27 13.05
C ALA A 86 -14.95 23.25 11.91
N SER A 87 -16.18 22.75 11.73
CA SER A 87 -16.53 21.85 10.64
C SER A 87 -16.34 22.49 9.25
N ALA A 88 -16.70 23.77 9.12
CA ALA A 88 -16.51 24.53 7.89
C ALA A 88 -15.02 24.68 7.53
N LEU A 89 -14.16 24.95 8.51
CA LEU A 89 -12.71 25.03 8.31
C LEU A 89 -12.12 23.70 7.85
N ILE A 90 -12.53 22.58 8.45
CA ILE A 90 -12.10 21.24 8.02
C ILE A 90 -12.58 20.97 6.59
N SER A 91 -13.85 21.26 6.30
CA SER A 91 -14.42 21.07 4.96
C SER A 91 -13.69 21.88 3.90
N GLN A 92 -13.34 23.13 4.20
CA GLN A 92 -12.54 23.98 3.33
C GLN A 92 -11.13 23.40 3.12
N ARG A 93 -10.49 22.92 4.18
CA ARG A 93 -9.16 22.29 4.10
C ARG A 93 -9.18 21.05 3.22
N VAL A 94 -10.14 20.15 3.43
CA VAL A 94 -10.33 18.94 2.61
C VAL A 94 -10.56 19.31 1.16
N SER A 95 -11.46 20.26 0.89
CA SER A 95 -11.78 20.72 -0.47
C SER A 95 -10.54 21.24 -1.19
N ARG A 96 -9.69 22.03 -0.52
CA ARG A 96 -8.44 22.53 -1.09
C ARG A 96 -7.43 21.41 -1.39
N GLY A 97 -7.32 20.42 -0.51
CA GLY A 97 -6.45 19.27 -0.74
C GLY A 97 -6.91 18.41 -1.92
N VAL A 98 -8.22 18.19 -2.05
CA VAL A 98 -8.81 17.48 -3.19
C VAL A 98 -8.62 18.24 -4.50
N GLU A 99 -8.74 19.58 -4.48
CA GLU A 99 -8.48 20.42 -5.66
C GLU A 99 -7.03 20.26 -6.16
N LEU A 100 -6.06 20.21 -5.25
CA LEU A 100 -4.65 19.98 -5.61
C LEU A 100 -4.44 18.57 -6.17
N LEU A 101 -5.07 17.57 -5.57
CA LEU A 101 -5.01 16.18 -6.07
C LEU A 101 -5.57 16.09 -7.49
N GLU A 102 -6.72 16.72 -7.75
CA GLU A 102 -7.35 16.69 -9.07
C GLU A 102 -6.49 17.41 -10.12
N LYS A 103 -5.89 18.57 -9.79
CA LYS A 103 -4.92 19.23 -10.68
C LYS A 103 -3.75 18.33 -11.06
N GLY A 104 -3.23 17.56 -10.11
CA GLY A 104 -2.18 16.56 -10.39
C GLY A 104 -2.65 15.51 -11.41
N ARG A 105 -3.89 15.02 -11.27
CA ARG A 105 -4.49 14.04 -12.18
C ARG A 105 -4.79 14.61 -13.57
N GLU A 106 -5.26 15.85 -13.63
CA GLU A 106 -5.47 16.58 -14.89
C GLU A 106 -4.14 16.72 -15.66
N LEU A 107 -3.06 17.14 -14.99
CA LEU A 107 -1.74 17.25 -15.60
C LEU A 107 -1.21 15.88 -16.05
N GLN A 108 -1.43 14.83 -15.25
CA GLN A 108 -1.11 13.46 -15.65
C GLN A 108 -1.86 13.05 -16.94
N ALA A 109 -3.14 13.37 -17.04
CA ALA A 109 -3.95 13.10 -18.24
C ALA A 109 -3.50 13.91 -19.46
N LEU A 110 -2.94 15.10 -19.26
CA LEU A 110 -2.33 15.92 -20.30
C LEU A 110 -0.91 15.46 -20.67
N GLY A 111 -0.32 14.52 -19.92
CA GLY A 111 1.05 14.04 -20.11
C GLY A 111 2.13 14.94 -19.49
N ASP A 112 1.75 15.94 -18.69
CA ASP A 112 2.70 16.77 -17.93
C ASP A 112 3.01 16.12 -16.57
N PHE A 113 3.89 15.12 -16.60
CA PHE A 113 4.28 14.38 -15.39
C PHE A 113 5.16 15.19 -14.44
N ASN A 114 5.91 16.19 -14.94
CA ASN A 114 6.68 17.09 -14.08
C ASN A 114 5.75 17.99 -13.26
N GLY A 115 4.73 18.57 -13.90
CA GLY A 115 3.70 19.34 -13.22
C GLY A 115 2.89 18.47 -12.25
N ALA A 116 2.46 17.28 -12.69
CA ALA A 116 1.73 16.34 -11.85
C ALA A 116 2.51 15.96 -10.58
N LEU A 117 3.81 15.68 -10.70
CA LEU A 117 4.69 15.38 -9.58
C LEU A 117 4.66 16.47 -8.50
N GLN A 118 4.70 17.74 -8.90
CA GLN A 118 4.70 18.87 -7.97
C GLN A 118 3.41 18.91 -7.14
N TYR A 119 2.26 18.77 -7.80
CA TYR A 119 0.96 18.78 -7.11
C TYR A 119 0.78 17.57 -6.19
N PHE A 120 1.15 16.37 -6.65
CA PHE A 120 1.08 15.19 -5.80
C PHE A 120 2.00 15.31 -4.58
N SER A 121 3.24 15.78 -4.77
CA SER A 121 4.17 16.02 -3.67
C SER A 121 3.62 17.05 -2.68
N GLN A 122 3.01 18.13 -3.17
CA GLN A 122 2.38 19.14 -2.31
C GLN A 122 1.23 18.57 -1.49
N VAL A 123 0.40 17.69 -2.07
CA VAL A 123 -0.69 17.01 -1.35
C VAL A 123 -0.13 16.15 -0.23
N ILE A 124 0.90 15.34 -0.52
CA ILE A 124 1.55 14.45 0.46
C ILE A 124 2.14 15.25 1.62
N GLU A 125 2.82 16.37 1.34
CA GLU A 125 3.44 17.19 2.39
C GLU A 125 2.41 17.93 3.25
N SER A 126 1.36 18.48 2.63
CA SER A 126 0.43 19.41 3.29
C SER A 126 -0.79 18.71 3.92
N TYR A 127 -1.11 17.49 3.48
CA TYR A 127 -2.34 16.78 3.83
C TYR A 127 -2.13 15.32 4.23
N LYS A 128 -0.93 14.94 4.70
CA LYS A 128 -0.58 13.57 5.13
C LYS A 128 -1.49 12.93 6.19
N ASP A 129 -2.26 13.73 6.92
CA ASP A 129 -3.22 13.29 7.93
C ASP A 129 -4.59 12.91 7.34
N LEU A 130 -4.83 13.22 6.06
CA LEU A 130 -6.08 12.95 5.36
C LEU A 130 -5.92 11.74 4.46
N ALA A 131 -6.88 10.81 4.50
CA ALA A 131 -6.79 9.53 3.79
C ALA A 131 -6.55 9.65 2.27
N PHE A 132 -6.97 10.74 1.63
CA PHE A 132 -6.75 10.92 0.20
C PHE A 132 -5.29 11.21 -0.19
N SER A 133 -4.41 11.55 0.77
CA SER A 133 -2.98 11.74 0.50
C SER A 133 -2.33 10.47 -0.05
N GLU A 134 -2.84 9.29 0.31
CA GLU A 134 -2.34 8.03 -0.20
C GLU A 134 -2.60 7.85 -1.71
N TYR A 135 -3.69 8.40 -2.25
CA TYR A 135 -3.92 8.45 -3.70
C TYR A 135 -2.91 9.36 -4.40
N ALA A 136 -2.51 10.47 -3.75
CA ALA A 136 -1.44 11.32 -4.26
C ALA A 136 -0.10 10.59 -4.30
N ARG A 137 0.18 9.70 -3.33
CA ARG A 137 1.40 8.87 -3.36
C ARG A 137 1.44 7.93 -4.56
N VAL A 138 0.32 7.30 -4.90
CA VAL A 138 0.24 6.49 -6.14
C VAL A 138 0.53 7.37 -7.36
N GLY A 139 -0.13 8.53 -7.48
CA GLY A 139 0.09 9.46 -8.59
C GLY A 139 1.54 9.95 -8.67
N ARG A 140 2.16 10.29 -7.53
CA ARG A 140 3.58 10.67 -7.43
C ARG A 140 4.48 9.54 -7.92
N ALA A 141 4.26 8.31 -7.49
CA ALA A 141 5.06 7.17 -7.92
C ALA A 141 4.96 6.93 -9.43
N LEU A 142 3.77 7.06 -10.01
CA LEU A 142 3.58 6.98 -11.47
C LEU A 142 4.33 8.11 -12.19
N ALA A 143 4.23 9.35 -11.72
CA ALA A 143 4.94 10.49 -12.29
C ALA A 143 6.46 10.34 -12.20
N LEU A 144 6.99 9.89 -11.05
CA LEU A 144 8.42 9.59 -10.84
C LEU A 144 8.93 8.55 -11.83
N TYR A 145 8.13 7.52 -12.10
CA TYR A 145 8.52 6.46 -13.04
C TYR A 145 8.74 7.01 -14.45
N GLU A 146 7.87 7.91 -14.89
CA GLU A 146 7.92 8.50 -16.24
C GLU A 146 9.07 9.48 -16.43
N ILE A 147 9.33 10.33 -15.43
CA ILE A 147 10.42 11.30 -15.50
C ILE A 147 11.81 10.65 -15.38
N GLY A 148 11.86 9.36 -15.01
CA GLY A 148 13.08 8.55 -14.99
C GLY A 148 13.60 8.19 -13.60
N ASP A 149 12.99 8.69 -12.52
CA ASP A 149 13.36 8.36 -11.14
C ASP A 149 12.75 7.01 -10.72
N ARG A 150 13.10 5.95 -11.45
CA ARG A 150 12.46 4.63 -11.36
C ARG A 150 12.70 3.93 -10.04
N GLU A 151 13.88 4.05 -9.45
CA GLU A 151 14.19 3.45 -8.15
C GLU A 151 13.30 4.01 -7.04
N GLU A 152 13.13 5.33 -7.01
CA GLU A 152 12.27 6.01 -6.04
C GLU A 152 10.80 5.69 -6.31
N ALA A 153 10.38 5.67 -7.57
CA ALA A 153 9.03 5.26 -7.96
C ALA A 153 8.70 3.85 -7.46
N ILE A 154 9.60 2.88 -7.65
CA ILE A 154 9.40 1.50 -7.20
C ILE A 154 9.34 1.43 -5.67
N ALA A 155 10.24 2.13 -4.97
CA ALA A 155 10.23 2.17 -3.50
C ALA A 155 8.92 2.76 -2.96
N GLU A 156 8.41 3.84 -3.57
CA GLU A 156 7.10 4.41 -3.26
C GLU A 156 5.96 3.42 -3.52
N MET A 157 5.95 2.75 -4.68
CA MET A 157 4.92 1.76 -5.01
C MET A 157 4.93 0.59 -4.01
N GLU A 158 6.10 0.10 -3.61
CA GLU A 158 6.24 -0.95 -2.60
C GLU A 158 5.65 -0.52 -1.26
N ASP A 159 6.01 0.67 -0.79
CA ASP A 159 5.51 1.21 0.49
C ASP A 159 3.99 1.48 0.45
N VAL A 160 3.50 2.07 -0.63
CA VAL A 160 2.06 2.34 -0.83
C VAL A 160 1.26 1.05 -0.96
N SER A 161 1.81 -0.01 -1.56
CA SER A 161 1.13 -1.31 -1.65
C SER A 161 0.85 -1.95 -0.27
N ILE A 162 1.66 -1.61 0.74
CA ILE A 162 1.47 -2.06 2.12
C ILE A 162 0.41 -1.21 2.83
N SER A 163 0.43 0.10 2.57
CA SER A 163 -0.46 1.09 3.21
C SER A 163 -1.89 1.02 2.64
N LEU A 164 -2.03 0.98 1.32
CA LEU A 164 -3.29 0.90 0.59
C LEU A 164 -3.62 -0.55 0.18
N LYS A 165 -3.81 -1.41 1.19
CA LYS A 165 -4.26 -2.79 0.94
C LYS A 165 -5.59 -2.78 0.19
N GLY A 166 -5.61 -3.40 -0.99
CA GLY A 166 -6.82 -3.48 -1.81
C GLY A 166 -6.92 -2.40 -2.89
N TYR A 167 -5.87 -1.60 -3.13
CA TYR A 167 -5.83 -0.71 -4.29
C TYR A 167 -5.18 -1.42 -5.50
N PRO A 168 -5.96 -1.86 -6.51
CA PRO A 168 -5.44 -2.69 -7.59
C PRO A 168 -4.37 -1.97 -8.44
N GLU A 169 -4.48 -0.66 -8.58
CA GLU A 169 -3.64 0.14 -9.47
C GLU A 169 -2.17 0.14 -9.05
N VAL A 170 -1.87 0.28 -7.75
CA VAL A 170 -0.48 0.25 -7.27
C VAL A 170 0.15 -1.14 -7.47
N HIS A 171 -0.63 -2.21 -7.31
CA HIS A 171 -0.17 -3.57 -7.54
C HIS A 171 0.12 -3.82 -9.03
N ALA A 172 -0.74 -3.34 -9.93
CA ALA A 172 -0.50 -3.46 -11.38
C ALA A 172 0.73 -2.64 -11.81
N ALA A 173 0.88 -1.42 -11.29
CA ALA A 173 2.01 -0.54 -11.60
C ALA A 173 3.32 -1.15 -11.10
N LEU A 174 3.31 -1.65 -9.86
CA LEU A 174 4.45 -2.30 -9.25
C LEU A 174 4.84 -3.58 -10.01
N ALA A 175 3.87 -4.37 -10.48
CA ALA A 175 4.15 -5.54 -11.30
C ALA A 175 4.92 -5.18 -12.58
N ALA A 176 4.43 -4.16 -13.31
CA ALA A 176 5.07 -3.69 -14.54
C ALA A 176 6.52 -3.21 -14.28
N ALA A 177 6.73 -2.43 -13.22
CA ALA A 177 8.05 -1.91 -12.85
C ALA A 177 9.01 -3.01 -12.34
N LEU A 178 8.53 -3.95 -11.52
CA LEU A 178 9.34 -5.09 -11.05
C LEU A 178 9.79 -5.99 -12.20
N TYR A 179 8.94 -6.20 -13.19
CA TYR A 179 9.29 -6.97 -14.37
C TYR A 179 10.35 -6.25 -15.21
N ALA A 180 10.09 -5.00 -15.59
CA ALA A 180 10.94 -4.26 -16.53
C ALA A 180 12.28 -3.83 -15.92
N ASP A 181 12.30 -3.35 -14.68
CA ASP A 181 13.49 -2.73 -14.09
C ASP A 181 14.23 -3.66 -13.14
N LYS A 182 13.49 -4.43 -12.31
CA LYS A 182 14.11 -5.34 -11.33
C LYS A 182 14.33 -6.75 -11.87
N HIS A 183 13.83 -7.07 -13.07
CA HIS A 183 13.92 -8.40 -13.67
C HIS A 183 13.37 -9.49 -12.74
N ALA A 184 12.36 -9.15 -11.94
CA ALA A 184 11.84 -9.96 -10.85
C ALA A 184 10.49 -10.59 -11.21
N ALA A 185 10.48 -11.43 -12.26
CA ALA A 185 9.26 -11.98 -12.86
C ALA A 185 8.30 -12.62 -11.85
N LEU A 186 8.80 -13.47 -10.94
CA LEU A 186 7.96 -14.12 -9.92
C LEU A 186 7.28 -13.13 -8.97
N LEU A 187 7.97 -12.04 -8.60
CA LEU A 187 7.37 -11.01 -7.76
C LEU A 187 6.36 -10.17 -8.55
N ALA A 188 6.67 -9.85 -9.80
CA ALA A 188 5.76 -9.16 -10.70
C ALA A 188 4.46 -9.95 -10.91
N GLU A 189 4.55 -11.26 -11.17
CA GLU A 189 3.40 -12.16 -11.31
C GLU A 189 2.51 -12.17 -10.06
N ASN A 190 3.13 -12.21 -8.87
CA ASN A 190 2.39 -12.16 -7.60
C ASN A 190 1.62 -10.83 -7.47
N GLN A 191 2.29 -9.70 -7.71
CA GLN A 191 1.66 -8.38 -7.66
C GLN A 191 0.53 -8.25 -8.68
N PHE A 192 0.74 -8.73 -9.91
CA PHE A 192 -0.28 -8.66 -10.95
C PHE A 192 -1.48 -9.57 -10.67
N THR A 193 -1.24 -10.73 -10.05
CA THR A 193 -2.31 -11.62 -9.58
C THR A 193 -3.19 -10.91 -8.55
N ILE A 194 -2.58 -10.18 -7.60
CA ILE A 194 -3.32 -9.37 -6.62
C ILE A 194 -4.14 -8.28 -7.34
N ALA A 195 -3.51 -7.57 -8.28
CA ALA A 195 -4.16 -6.49 -9.01
C ALA A 195 -5.40 -6.97 -9.78
N THR A 196 -5.28 -8.07 -10.52
CA THR A 196 -6.34 -8.62 -11.36
C THR A 196 -7.42 -9.36 -10.56
N LEU A 197 -7.09 -9.87 -9.37
CA LEU A 197 -8.09 -10.38 -8.43
C LEU A 197 -8.98 -9.25 -7.89
N LEU A 198 -8.40 -8.07 -7.67
CA LEU A 198 -9.11 -6.89 -7.16
C LEU A 198 -9.88 -6.15 -8.27
N ASP A 199 -9.26 -5.98 -9.44
CA ASP A 199 -9.86 -5.36 -10.62
C ASP A 199 -9.30 -6.00 -11.91
N PRO A 200 -10.08 -6.85 -12.60
CA PRO A 200 -9.64 -7.52 -13.83
C PRO A 200 -9.28 -6.57 -14.99
N HIS A 201 -9.75 -5.32 -14.98
CA HIS A 201 -9.51 -4.37 -16.07
C HIS A 201 -8.02 -3.99 -16.22
N PHE A 202 -7.17 -4.24 -15.23
CA PHE A 202 -5.73 -4.02 -15.36
C PHE A 202 -5.03 -4.97 -16.36
N THR A 203 -5.74 -5.97 -16.88
CA THR A 203 -5.30 -6.75 -18.06
C THR A 203 -5.48 -6.00 -19.38
N ASP A 204 -6.35 -4.99 -19.41
CA ASP A 204 -6.67 -4.21 -20.59
C ASP A 204 -5.81 -2.93 -20.64
N LEU A 205 -4.89 -2.88 -21.60
CA LEU A 205 -4.01 -1.73 -21.80
C LEU A 205 -4.77 -0.46 -22.18
N SER A 206 -5.96 -0.57 -22.80
CA SER A 206 -6.79 0.60 -23.13
C SER A 206 -7.41 1.21 -21.86
N TYR A 207 -7.87 0.39 -20.91
CA TYR A 207 -8.31 0.89 -19.60
C TYR A 207 -7.20 1.65 -18.87
N VAL A 208 -6.01 1.06 -18.82
CA VAL A 208 -4.86 1.66 -18.15
C VAL A 208 -4.42 2.98 -18.81
N ARG A 209 -4.45 3.04 -20.14
CA ARG A 209 -4.10 4.25 -20.90
C ARG A 209 -5.18 5.32 -20.83
N ASP A 210 -6.41 4.97 -21.18
CA ASP A 210 -7.46 5.93 -21.52
C ASP A 210 -8.32 6.27 -20.31
N THR A 211 -8.41 5.40 -19.30
CA THR A 211 -9.16 5.65 -18.06
C THR A 211 -8.24 6.07 -16.92
N LYS A 212 -7.13 5.35 -16.72
CA LYS A 212 -6.19 5.63 -15.63
C LYS A 212 -5.11 6.64 -16.00
N HIS A 213 -4.94 6.96 -17.28
CA HIS A 213 -3.95 7.92 -17.76
C HIS A 213 -2.55 7.58 -17.23
N TRP A 214 -2.18 6.31 -17.28
CA TRP A 214 -0.86 5.89 -16.84
C TRP A 214 0.23 6.49 -17.73
N PRO A 215 1.43 6.63 -17.17
CA PRO A 215 2.56 7.07 -17.98
C PRO A 215 2.89 6.10 -19.11
N PRO A 216 3.22 6.60 -20.31
CA PRO A 216 3.46 5.77 -21.49
C PRO A 216 4.63 4.79 -21.29
N SER A 217 5.67 5.16 -20.54
CA SER A 217 6.77 4.24 -20.23
C SER A 217 6.30 3.04 -19.41
N LEU A 218 5.45 3.28 -18.41
CA LEU A 218 4.91 2.22 -17.55
C LEU A 218 3.89 1.35 -18.29
N ILE A 219 3.09 1.94 -19.19
CA ILE A 219 2.20 1.18 -20.09
C ILE A 219 3.02 0.24 -20.98
N SER A 220 4.15 0.70 -21.51
CA SER A 220 5.06 -0.15 -22.29
C SER A 220 5.61 -1.29 -21.45
N SER A 221 6.02 -1.01 -20.20
CA SER A 221 6.48 -2.04 -19.25
C SER A 221 5.39 -3.07 -18.96
N LEU A 222 4.15 -2.63 -18.76
CA LEU A 222 3.01 -3.51 -18.52
C LEU A 222 2.69 -4.37 -19.76
N GLN A 223 2.74 -3.78 -20.95
CA GLN A 223 2.54 -4.51 -22.20
C GLN A 223 3.59 -5.62 -22.36
N HIS A 224 4.87 -5.32 -22.10
CA HIS A 224 5.94 -6.32 -22.17
C HIS A 224 5.71 -7.44 -21.16
N PHE A 225 5.31 -7.09 -19.93
CA PHE A 225 4.95 -8.07 -18.92
C PHE A 225 3.81 -8.98 -19.41
N ILE A 226 2.66 -8.44 -19.83
CA ILE A 226 1.49 -9.24 -20.24
C ILE A 226 1.77 -10.11 -21.48
N THR A 227 2.55 -9.62 -22.44
CA THR A 227 2.79 -10.35 -23.70
C THR A 227 3.83 -11.46 -23.60
N LEU A 228 4.68 -11.43 -22.58
CA LEU A 228 5.75 -12.42 -22.36
C LEU A 228 5.46 -13.38 -21.19
N SER A 229 4.38 -13.14 -20.44
CA SER A 229 3.87 -14.01 -19.37
C SER A 229 2.92 -15.07 -19.94
#